data_AF-A0A6A6XAR9-F1
#
_entry.id   AF-A0A6A6XAR9-F1
#
_cell.length_a   1.000
_cell.length_b   1.000
_cell.length_c   1.000
_cell.angle_alpha   90.00
_cell.angle_beta   90.00
_cell.angle_gamma   90.00
#
_symmetry.space_group_name_H-M   'P 1'
#
loop_
_entity.id
_entity.type
_entity.pdbx_description
1 polymer ?
#
loop_
_entity_poly.entity_id
_entity_poly.type
_entity_poly.pdbx_seq_one_letter_code
_entity_poly.pdbx_strand_id
1 'polypeptide(L)'
;MVIPTTIPLEEFNYNDIGALKGQDASFQKEKLLDGLGLGALISEIYISSSSTPSTSIDVAFNSRNTVIKSLYEAFNTLPESLLAALDLTPASLASSFPESYSVYKPLLLLPSHAFSAPSWVRLLSAHPVDSPTLASIWKHVANSVGATHVAMNAGIPLKTPPTTLPQPSNHETEAERDVQSAENILRSPANLTPIHGTFGPPPTPQTLSSPTAADFEAALWVSTTQNNIHQVWAPLYTMFSRGNIREKTRLLTHPSVQTSISEGKSKLATFVDSDGSGPRATGAGQGSTAVDLYAGIGYFAFPYARAGISKVLCWELNPWSIEGLVRGAKRNGWSTKTFTTFPTGIAEWREWATAVPDVDILVFQQSNEHALNAILQLAWEGPRDGKGMGGRRIPPVRHVNCGFLPSSRQSWDTAVKIVDSRLGGWMHLHENVGVDGIEARKEEIEIELQSVLDRWEGEKGACGSYRKRVRCEHVERVKTYAPGVVHVVFDVWVDGQRDAEFLL
;
A
#
# COMPACT_ATOMS: atom_id res chain seq x y z
N MET A 1 -18.86 -8.14 -16.20
CA MET A 1 -19.97 -8.93 -15.63
C MET A 1 -19.35 -10.23 -15.14
N VAL A 2 -19.40 -10.50 -13.83
CA VAL A 2 -18.88 -11.77 -13.28
C VAL A 2 -19.91 -12.84 -13.60
N ILE A 3 -19.54 -13.83 -14.40
CA ILE A 3 -20.43 -14.96 -14.70
C ILE A 3 -20.36 -15.92 -13.51
N PRO A 4 -21.44 -16.14 -12.76
CA PRO A 4 -21.43 -17.09 -11.66
C PRO A 4 -21.21 -18.51 -12.21
N THR A 5 -20.19 -19.21 -11.70
CA THR A 5 -19.90 -20.60 -12.08
C THR A 5 -20.78 -21.62 -11.35
N THR A 6 -21.58 -21.16 -10.39
CA THR A 6 -22.50 -21.97 -9.59
C THR A 6 -23.77 -21.16 -9.34
N ILE A 7 -24.93 -21.72 -9.66
CA ILE A 7 -26.24 -21.07 -9.49
C ILE A 7 -27.09 -21.93 -8.54
N PRO A 8 -27.57 -21.37 -7.41
CA PRO A 8 -28.52 -22.07 -6.55
C PRO A 8 -29.83 -22.32 -7.31
N LEU A 9 -30.30 -23.57 -7.29
CA LEU A 9 -31.48 -23.99 -8.05
C LEU A 9 -32.82 -23.47 -7.46
N GLU A 10 -32.79 -22.70 -6.38
CA GLU A 10 -33.99 -22.19 -5.67
C GLU A 10 -34.80 -21.19 -6.49
N GLU A 11 -34.20 -20.57 -7.52
CA GLU A 11 -34.90 -19.65 -8.44
C GLU A 11 -35.63 -20.37 -9.59
N PHE A 12 -35.43 -21.68 -9.77
CA PHE A 12 -36.08 -22.47 -10.82
C PHE A 12 -36.98 -23.54 -10.20
N ASN A 13 -38.27 -23.45 -10.49
CA ASN A 13 -39.30 -24.32 -9.90
C ASN A 13 -38.94 -25.80 -10.12
N TYR A 14 -38.83 -26.56 -9.03
CA TYR A 14 -38.32 -27.95 -8.99
C TYR A 14 -39.09 -28.91 -9.92
N ASN A 15 -40.32 -28.54 -10.31
CA ASN A 15 -41.16 -29.31 -11.23
C ASN A 15 -40.71 -29.24 -12.69
N ASP A 16 -39.88 -28.26 -13.08
CA ASP A 16 -39.39 -28.13 -14.46
C ASP A 16 -38.12 -28.96 -14.72
N ILE A 17 -37.45 -29.52 -13.69
CA ILE A 17 -36.12 -30.17 -13.84
C ILE A 17 -36.14 -31.60 -13.24
N GLY A 18 -37.31 -32.22 -13.20
CA GLY A 18 -37.47 -33.60 -12.75
C GLY A 18 -37.15 -34.61 -13.85
N ALA A 19 -35.99 -35.27 -13.76
CA ALA A 19 -35.54 -36.45 -14.52
C ALA A 19 -34.87 -36.20 -15.90
N LEU A 20 -33.60 -35.75 -15.86
CA LEU A 20 -32.72 -35.67 -17.03
C LEU A 20 -32.23 -37.04 -17.50
N LYS A 21 -32.93 -37.64 -18.48
CA LYS A 21 -32.32 -38.54 -19.48
C LYS A 21 -32.97 -38.31 -20.84
N GLY A 22 -32.17 -37.84 -21.81
CA GLY A 22 -32.59 -37.70 -23.22
C GLY A 22 -32.76 -36.25 -23.70
N GLN A 23 -33.50 -36.09 -24.80
CA GLN A 23 -33.62 -34.86 -25.60
C GLN A 23 -34.05 -33.61 -24.82
N ASP A 24 -34.71 -33.76 -23.67
CA ASP A 24 -35.15 -32.64 -22.80
C ASP A 24 -34.01 -31.84 -22.17
N ALA A 25 -32.82 -32.45 -21.97
CA ALA A 25 -31.67 -31.78 -21.36
C ALA A 25 -31.08 -30.65 -22.24
N SER A 26 -31.18 -30.79 -23.56
CA SER A 26 -30.63 -29.81 -24.51
C SER A 26 -31.50 -28.56 -24.59
N PHE A 27 -32.82 -28.72 -24.57
CA PHE A 27 -33.78 -27.62 -24.64
C PHE A 27 -33.75 -26.74 -23.38
N GLN A 28 -33.58 -27.35 -22.21
CA GLN A 28 -33.49 -26.62 -20.95
C GLN A 28 -32.15 -25.88 -20.78
N LYS A 29 -31.06 -26.44 -21.30
CA LYS A 29 -29.75 -25.78 -21.36
C LYS A 29 -29.81 -24.50 -22.18
N GLU A 30 -30.48 -24.53 -23.33
CA GLU A 30 -30.67 -23.36 -24.21
C GLU A 30 -31.46 -22.26 -23.50
N LYS A 31 -32.61 -22.62 -22.92
CA LYS A 31 -33.44 -21.66 -22.17
C LYS A 31 -32.71 -21.03 -20.96
N LEU A 32 -31.92 -21.83 -20.23
CA LEU A 32 -31.13 -21.33 -19.09
C LEU A 32 -30.02 -20.37 -19.55
N LEU A 33 -29.27 -20.75 -20.58
CA LEU A 33 -28.18 -19.92 -21.10
C LEU A 33 -28.71 -18.64 -21.75
N ASP A 34 -29.84 -18.68 -22.44
CA ASP A 34 -30.50 -17.49 -22.97
C ASP A 34 -30.96 -16.53 -21.87
N GLY A 35 -31.54 -17.06 -20.78
CA GLY A 35 -31.90 -16.25 -19.60
C GLY A 35 -30.70 -15.55 -18.95
N LEU A 36 -29.50 -16.10 -19.12
CA LEU A 36 -28.23 -15.53 -18.63
C LEU A 36 -27.48 -14.69 -19.68
N GLY A 37 -28.02 -14.57 -20.91
CA GLY A 37 -27.36 -13.88 -22.02
C GLY A 37 -26.15 -14.62 -22.61
N LEU A 38 -26.08 -15.94 -22.41
CA LEU A 38 -24.96 -16.82 -22.78
C LEU A 38 -25.31 -17.82 -23.90
N GLY A 39 -26.43 -17.64 -24.61
CA GLY A 39 -26.89 -18.55 -25.66
C GLY A 39 -25.83 -18.88 -26.72
N ALA A 40 -24.98 -17.92 -27.07
CA ALA A 40 -23.89 -18.09 -28.04
C ALA A 40 -22.81 -19.12 -27.61
N LEU A 41 -22.76 -19.50 -26.33
CA LEU A 41 -21.75 -20.42 -25.76
C LEU A 41 -22.33 -21.80 -25.43
N ILE A 42 -23.51 -22.14 -25.98
CA ILE A 42 -24.21 -23.40 -25.69
C ILE A 42 -23.37 -24.65 -25.97
N SER A 43 -22.47 -24.62 -26.95
CA SER A 43 -21.56 -25.73 -27.26
C SER A 43 -20.34 -25.82 -26.33
N GLU A 44 -20.00 -24.75 -25.62
CA GLU A 44 -18.77 -24.63 -24.81
C GLU A 44 -19.01 -24.82 -23.32
N ILE A 45 -20.24 -24.60 -22.85
CA ILE A 45 -20.61 -24.68 -21.43
C ILE A 45 -21.20 -26.06 -21.12
N TYR A 46 -20.69 -26.75 -20.09
CA TYR A 46 -21.24 -28.02 -19.60
C TYR A 46 -21.96 -27.81 -18.27
N ILE A 47 -23.19 -28.31 -18.13
CA ILE A 47 -23.98 -28.22 -16.90
C ILE A 47 -23.91 -29.56 -16.18
N SER A 48 -23.47 -29.56 -14.92
CA SER A 48 -23.56 -30.71 -14.02
C SER A 48 -24.48 -30.37 -12.84
N SER A 49 -25.50 -31.18 -12.60
CA SER A 49 -26.32 -31.08 -11.39
C SER A 49 -25.81 -32.05 -10.32
N SER A 50 -25.71 -31.58 -9.08
CA SER A 50 -25.49 -32.43 -7.91
C SER A 50 -26.67 -32.27 -6.96
N SER A 51 -27.42 -33.34 -6.73
CA SER A 51 -28.46 -33.36 -5.70
C SER A 51 -27.81 -33.53 -4.33
N THR A 52 -27.93 -32.54 -3.46
CA THR A 52 -27.60 -32.73 -2.04
C THR A 52 -28.68 -33.62 -1.42
N PRO A 53 -28.37 -34.80 -0.86
CA PRO A 53 -29.39 -35.63 -0.23
C PRO A 53 -29.90 -34.93 1.02
N SER A 54 -31.20 -34.64 1.05
CA SER A 54 -31.92 -34.25 2.26
C SER A 54 -32.02 -35.47 3.18
N THR A 55 -31.21 -35.54 4.22
CA THR A 55 -31.45 -36.42 5.36
C THR A 55 -30.82 -35.84 6.62
N SER A 56 -31.67 -35.70 7.63
CA SER A 56 -31.39 -35.31 9.01
C SER A 56 -30.47 -36.33 9.69
N ILE A 57 -29.17 -36.12 9.55
CA ILE A 57 -28.10 -36.70 10.38
C ILE A 57 -27.11 -35.55 10.55
N ASP A 58 -26.55 -35.36 11.75
CA ASP A 58 -25.42 -34.45 12.01
C ASP A 58 -24.27 -34.75 11.04
N VAL A 59 -24.31 -34.14 9.85
CA VAL A 59 -23.16 -34.10 8.95
C VAL A 59 -22.24 -33.11 9.61
N ALA A 60 -21.24 -33.63 10.33
CA ALA A 60 -20.18 -32.85 10.94
C ALA A 60 -19.78 -31.71 10.00
N PHE A 61 -20.03 -30.46 10.43
CA PHE A 61 -19.73 -29.29 9.64
C PHE A 61 -18.25 -29.31 9.27
N ASN A 62 -17.94 -29.58 7.99
CA ASN A 62 -16.59 -29.85 7.53
C ASN A 62 -16.11 -28.71 6.63
N SER A 63 -15.69 -27.61 7.25
CA SER A 63 -15.04 -26.51 6.55
C SER A 63 -13.52 -26.68 6.56
N ARG A 64 -12.89 -26.52 5.40
CA ARG A 64 -11.41 -26.41 5.29
C ARG A 64 -10.89 -25.06 5.79
N ASN A 65 -11.77 -24.09 6.01
CA ASN A 65 -11.42 -22.78 6.51
C ASN A 65 -11.33 -22.81 8.03
N THR A 66 -10.11 -22.62 8.57
CA THR A 66 -9.83 -22.69 10.01
C THR A 66 -10.70 -21.74 10.84
N VAL A 67 -10.93 -20.50 10.39
CA VAL A 67 -11.75 -19.52 11.10
C VAL A 67 -13.19 -20.01 11.17
N ILE A 68 -13.77 -20.38 10.03
CA ILE A 68 -15.15 -20.87 9.95
C ILE A 68 -15.35 -22.15 10.77
N LYS A 69 -14.41 -23.10 10.68
CA LYS A 69 -14.41 -24.33 11.48
C LYS A 69 -14.38 -24.00 12.99
N SER A 70 -13.47 -23.14 13.41
CA SER A 70 -13.34 -22.74 14.81
C SER A 70 -14.54 -21.93 15.33
N LEU A 71 -15.20 -21.16 14.46
CA LEU A 71 -16.46 -20.48 14.79
C LEU A 71 -17.56 -21.50 15.06
N TYR A 72 -17.73 -22.49 14.19
CA TYR A 72 -18.68 -23.57 14.39
C TYR A 72 -18.42 -24.31 15.70
N GLU A 73 -17.18 -24.76 15.93
CA GLU A 73 -16.77 -25.45 17.16
C GLU A 73 -17.06 -24.61 18.40
N ALA A 74 -16.70 -23.32 18.37
CA ALA A 74 -16.93 -22.40 19.48
C ALA A 74 -18.42 -22.16 19.76
N PHE A 75 -19.26 -21.99 18.73
CA PHE A 75 -20.70 -21.79 18.93
C PHE A 75 -21.38 -23.02 19.53
N ASN A 76 -20.90 -24.23 19.24
CA ASN A 76 -21.39 -25.46 19.88
C ASN A 76 -21.06 -25.54 21.37
N THR A 77 -20.21 -24.65 21.91
CA THR A 77 -19.95 -24.57 23.36
C THR A 77 -20.92 -23.65 24.11
N LEU A 78 -21.73 -22.86 23.40
CA LEU A 78 -22.73 -22.00 24.02
C LEU A 78 -23.96 -22.81 24.45
N PRO A 79 -24.71 -22.35 25.47
CA PRO A 79 -26.00 -22.95 25.81
C PRO A 79 -26.96 -22.95 24.62
N GLU A 80 -27.54 -24.10 24.29
CA GLU A 80 -28.44 -24.28 23.15
C GLU A 80 -29.61 -23.28 23.16
N SER A 81 -30.12 -22.96 24.36
CA SER A 81 -31.20 -21.99 24.56
C SER A 81 -30.88 -20.59 24.04
N LEU A 82 -29.60 -20.19 23.98
CA LEU A 82 -29.20 -18.86 23.56
C LEU A 82 -29.40 -18.65 22.06
N LEU A 83 -28.97 -19.61 21.25
CA LEU A 83 -29.13 -19.55 19.80
C LEU A 83 -30.56 -19.92 19.38
N ALA A 84 -31.18 -20.89 20.07
CA ALA A 84 -32.56 -21.28 19.81
C ALA A 84 -33.56 -20.14 20.04
N ALA A 85 -33.34 -19.29 21.06
CA ALA A 85 -34.17 -18.11 21.30
C ALA A 85 -34.14 -17.06 20.17
N LEU A 86 -33.12 -17.12 19.31
CA LEU A 86 -32.93 -16.23 18.16
C LEU A 86 -33.22 -16.92 16.82
N ASP A 87 -33.71 -18.17 16.84
CA ASP A 87 -33.88 -18.99 15.64
C ASP A 87 -32.57 -19.10 14.83
N LEU A 88 -31.47 -19.41 15.53
CA LEU A 88 -30.12 -19.55 14.98
C LEU A 88 -29.54 -20.92 15.32
N THR A 89 -28.63 -21.40 14.47
CA THR A 89 -27.83 -22.61 14.73
C THR A 89 -26.34 -22.30 14.55
N PRO A 90 -25.43 -23.04 15.20
CA PRO A 90 -24.00 -22.92 14.96
C PRO A 90 -23.63 -23.07 13.47
N ALA A 91 -24.31 -23.99 12.77
CA ALA A 91 -24.10 -24.22 11.34
C ALA A 91 -24.49 -23.00 10.50
N SER A 92 -25.65 -22.38 10.77
CA SER A 92 -26.13 -21.22 9.98
C SER A 92 -25.31 -19.94 10.19
N LEU A 93 -24.66 -19.80 11.36
CA LEU A 93 -23.72 -18.71 11.62
C LEU A 93 -22.36 -18.96 10.95
N ALA A 94 -21.85 -20.19 11.04
CA ALA A 94 -20.56 -20.53 10.43
C ALA A 94 -20.63 -20.49 8.89
N SER A 95 -21.68 -21.04 8.28
CA SER A 95 -21.81 -21.09 6.82
C SER A 95 -22.04 -19.72 6.18
N SER A 96 -22.58 -18.75 6.93
CA SER A 96 -22.81 -17.38 6.44
C SER A 96 -21.65 -16.43 6.70
N PHE A 97 -20.59 -16.89 7.39
CA PHE A 97 -19.41 -16.09 7.67
C PHE A 97 -18.47 -16.03 6.45
N PRO A 98 -17.80 -14.89 6.15
CA PRO A 98 -16.95 -14.80 4.97
C PRO A 98 -15.76 -15.76 5.01
N GLU A 99 -15.43 -16.31 3.84
CA GLU A 99 -14.26 -17.18 3.69
C GLU A 99 -12.93 -16.41 3.75
N SER A 100 -12.93 -15.13 3.34
CA SER A 100 -11.73 -14.32 3.29
C SER A 100 -11.39 -13.69 4.64
N TYR A 101 -10.14 -13.80 5.08
CA TYR A 101 -9.60 -13.09 6.24
C TYR A 101 -8.10 -12.81 6.08
N SER A 102 -7.53 -12.07 7.03
CA SER A 102 -6.08 -11.81 7.11
C SER A 102 -5.54 -12.22 8.47
N VAL A 103 -4.34 -12.80 8.51
CA VAL A 103 -3.61 -12.99 9.76
C VAL A 103 -2.30 -12.21 9.67
N TYR A 104 -2.15 -11.25 10.57
CA TYR A 104 -0.95 -10.43 10.74
C TYR A 104 -0.54 -10.54 12.20
N LYS A 105 0.32 -11.50 12.54
CA LYS A 105 0.52 -11.87 13.94
C LYS A 105 0.86 -10.65 14.81
N PRO A 106 0.20 -10.49 15.96
CA PRO A 106 -0.77 -11.40 16.60
C PRO A 106 -2.27 -11.12 16.28
N LEU A 107 -2.59 -10.47 15.17
CA LEU A 107 -3.95 -10.03 14.78
C LEU A 107 -4.60 -10.93 13.72
N LEU A 108 -5.83 -11.37 13.97
CA LEU A 108 -6.81 -11.82 12.99
C LEU A 108 -7.64 -10.61 12.53
N LEU A 109 -7.58 -10.29 11.25
CA LEU A 109 -8.31 -9.18 10.64
C LEU A 109 -9.41 -9.71 9.73
N LEU A 110 -10.65 -9.45 10.13
CA LEU A 110 -11.87 -9.83 9.43
C LEU A 110 -12.22 -8.79 8.35
N PRO A 111 -12.91 -9.17 7.26
CA PRO A 111 -13.38 -8.21 6.27
C PRO A 111 -14.47 -7.29 6.83
N SER A 112 -14.65 -6.11 6.25
CA SER A 112 -15.64 -5.12 6.73
C SER A 112 -17.09 -5.59 6.65
N HIS A 113 -17.36 -6.61 5.84
CA HIS A 113 -18.68 -7.23 5.66
C HIS A 113 -18.84 -8.54 6.45
N ALA A 114 -17.95 -8.82 7.42
CA ALA A 114 -17.97 -10.05 8.22
C ALA A 114 -19.33 -10.37 8.86
N PHE A 115 -20.09 -9.34 9.21
CA PHE A 115 -21.34 -9.45 9.94
C PHE A 115 -22.57 -9.02 9.15
N SER A 116 -22.46 -8.92 7.82
CA SER A 116 -23.56 -8.42 6.98
C SER A 116 -24.67 -9.44 6.75
N ALA A 117 -24.42 -10.74 6.99
CA ALA A 117 -25.43 -11.78 6.79
C ALA A 117 -26.56 -11.67 7.83
N PRO A 118 -27.83 -11.95 7.46
CA PRO A 118 -28.98 -11.81 8.38
C PRO A 118 -28.84 -12.57 9.70
N SER A 119 -28.24 -13.77 9.68
CA SER A 119 -28.00 -14.56 10.91
C SER A 119 -27.06 -13.85 11.88
N TRP A 120 -26.01 -13.22 11.37
CA TRP A 120 -25.08 -12.42 12.16
C TRP A 120 -25.70 -11.12 12.66
N VAL A 121 -26.45 -10.40 11.83
CA VAL A 121 -27.16 -9.17 12.24
C VAL A 121 -28.11 -9.46 13.40
N ARG A 122 -28.84 -10.57 13.34
CA ARG A 122 -29.76 -11.00 14.39
C ARG A 122 -29.02 -11.33 15.69
N LEU A 123 -27.93 -12.11 15.62
CA LEU A 123 -27.10 -12.42 16.78
C LEU A 123 -26.56 -11.14 17.43
N LEU A 124 -25.99 -10.24 16.64
CA LEU A 124 -25.32 -9.03 17.14
C LEU A 124 -26.28 -7.97 17.69
N SER A 125 -27.54 -8.00 17.26
CA SER A 125 -28.60 -7.15 17.82
C SER A 125 -28.99 -7.58 19.24
N ALA A 126 -28.88 -8.87 19.56
CA ALA A 126 -29.13 -9.42 20.89
C ALA A 126 -27.87 -9.43 21.78
N HIS A 127 -26.71 -9.70 21.17
CA HIS A 127 -25.42 -9.82 21.85
C HIS A 127 -24.36 -9.05 21.07
N PRO A 128 -24.00 -7.82 21.50
CA PRO A 128 -22.96 -7.03 20.86
C PRO A 128 -21.68 -7.82 20.63
N VAL A 129 -20.92 -7.45 19.58
CA VAL A 129 -19.76 -8.22 19.12
C VAL A 129 -18.67 -8.37 20.20
N ASP A 130 -18.56 -7.37 21.08
CA ASP A 130 -17.63 -7.29 22.21
C ASP A 130 -18.25 -7.77 23.54
N SER A 131 -19.47 -8.32 23.50
CA SER A 131 -20.18 -8.77 24.70
C SER A 131 -19.44 -9.92 25.42
N PRO A 132 -19.59 -10.03 26.76
CA PRO A 132 -19.03 -11.15 27.52
C PRO A 132 -19.46 -12.53 27.00
N THR A 133 -20.67 -12.63 26.44
CA THR A 133 -21.22 -13.84 25.82
C THR A 133 -20.35 -14.33 24.66
N LEU A 134 -19.91 -13.43 23.79
CA LEU A 134 -19.12 -13.77 22.60
C LEU A 134 -17.60 -13.75 22.85
N ALA A 135 -17.15 -13.29 24.02
CA ALA A 135 -15.73 -13.17 24.33
C ALA A 135 -14.97 -14.51 24.26
N SER A 136 -15.58 -15.61 24.72
CA SER A 136 -14.98 -16.95 24.63
C SER A 136 -14.88 -17.46 23.19
N ILE A 137 -15.86 -17.10 22.35
CA ILE A 137 -15.90 -17.41 20.92
C ILE A 137 -14.72 -16.75 20.22
N TRP A 138 -14.55 -15.44 20.39
CA TRP A 138 -13.45 -14.71 19.75
C TRP A 138 -12.08 -15.15 20.24
N LYS A 139 -11.95 -15.49 21.52
CA LYS A 139 -10.72 -16.08 22.06
C LYS A 139 -10.39 -17.40 21.38
N HIS A 140 -11.38 -18.27 21.21
CA HIS A 140 -11.20 -19.57 20.55
C HIS A 140 -10.79 -19.40 19.08
N VAL A 141 -11.49 -18.52 18.35
CA VAL A 141 -11.23 -18.23 16.93
C VAL A 141 -9.85 -17.56 16.73
N ALA A 142 -9.45 -16.64 17.60
CA ALA A 142 -8.11 -16.04 17.54
C ALA A 142 -7.02 -17.11 17.71
N ASN A 143 -7.17 -17.96 18.74
CA ASN A 143 -6.21 -19.01 19.04
C ASN A 143 -6.08 -20.04 17.90
N SER A 144 -7.17 -20.36 17.19
CA SER A 144 -7.17 -21.35 16.10
C SER A 144 -6.25 -20.96 14.93
N VAL A 145 -6.01 -19.65 14.74
CA VAL A 145 -5.11 -19.11 13.72
C VAL A 145 -3.78 -18.58 14.28
N GLY A 146 -3.50 -18.84 15.57
CA GLY A 146 -2.30 -18.36 16.26
C GLY A 146 -2.26 -16.83 16.41
N ALA A 147 -3.43 -16.21 16.53
CA ALA A 147 -3.62 -14.80 16.87
C ALA A 147 -4.08 -14.67 18.33
N THR A 148 -3.90 -13.48 18.89
CA THR A 148 -4.44 -13.11 20.22
C THR A 148 -5.40 -11.94 20.14
N HIS A 149 -5.49 -11.29 18.99
CA HIS A 149 -6.36 -10.15 18.74
C HIS A 149 -7.27 -10.42 17.55
N VAL A 150 -8.49 -9.88 17.59
CA VAL A 150 -9.43 -9.89 16.47
C VAL A 150 -9.89 -8.46 16.23
N ALA A 151 -9.88 -8.02 14.98
CA ALA A 151 -10.51 -6.78 14.56
C ALA A 151 -11.24 -6.95 13.24
N MET A 152 -12.20 -6.08 12.99
CA MET A 152 -12.84 -5.91 11.69
C MET A 152 -12.16 -4.78 10.92
N ASN A 153 -11.81 -5.05 9.68
CA ASN A 153 -11.26 -4.07 8.76
C ASN A 153 -12.32 -3.04 8.36
N ALA A 154 -11.88 -1.86 7.94
CA ALA A 154 -12.77 -0.87 7.35
C ALA A 154 -12.07 -0.07 6.25
N GLY A 155 -12.88 0.53 5.37
CA GLY A 155 -12.39 1.42 4.33
C GLY A 155 -11.69 2.64 4.92
N ILE A 156 -10.71 3.15 4.18
CA ILE A 156 -9.89 4.29 4.57
C ILE A 156 -10.55 5.51 3.93
N PRO A 157 -11.11 6.43 4.72
CA PRO A 157 -11.79 7.57 4.14
C PRO A 157 -10.75 8.54 3.58
N LEU A 158 -11.02 9.10 2.40
CA LEU A 158 -10.17 10.13 1.77
C LEU A 158 -10.24 11.46 2.53
N LYS A 159 -11.32 11.68 3.27
CA LYS A 159 -11.55 12.87 4.11
C LYS A 159 -11.69 12.44 5.57
N THR A 160 -11.21 13.25 6.51
CA THR A 160 -11.45 13.01 7.94
C THR A 160 -12.94 13.21 8.26
N PRO A 161 -13.55 12.36 9.11
CA PRO A 161 -14.90 12.60 9.59
C PRO A 161 -14.97 13.94 10.34
N PRO A 162 -16.05 14.71 10.22
CA PRO A 162 -16.20 15.94 11.00
C PRO A 162 -16.14 15.62 12.49
N THR A 163 -15.19 16.22 13.20
CA THR A 163 -15.12 16.20 14.67
C THR A 163 -16.44 16.70 15.23
N THR A 164 -17.01 15.98 16.20
CA THR A 164 -18.24 16.37 16.91
C THR A 164 -18.07 17.74 17.59
N LEU A 165 -18.46 18.81 16.88
CA LEU A 165 -18.89 20.07 17.45
C LEU A 165 -20.45 20.13 17.38
N PRO A 166 -21.12 20.87 18.27
CA PRO A 166 -22.56 20.74 18.47
C PRO A 166 -23.35 21.19 17.22
N GLN A 167 -24.35 20.37 16.85
CA GLN A 167 -25.49 20.62 15.95
C GLN A 167 -25.34 21.76 14.91
N PRO A 168 -25.28 21.45 13.60
CA PRO A 168 -25.35 22.49 12.58
C PRO A 168 -26.68 23.22 12.68
N SER A 169 -26.63 24.55 12.58
CA SER A 169 -27.84 25.35 12.39
C SER A 169 -28.55 24.90 11.10
N ASN A 170 -29.89 24.90 11.08
CA ASN A 170 -30.73 24.36 10.00
C ASN A 170 -30.63 25.07 8.63
N HIS A 171 -29.51 25.71 8.31
CA HIS A 171 -29.32 26.50 7.08
C HIS A 171 -28.02 26.22 6.30
N GLU A 172 -27.28 25.15 6.58
CA GLU A 172 -26.05 24.85 5.83
C GLU A 172 -26.29 24.05 4.54
N THR A 173 -25.84 24.62 3.42
CA THR A 173 -25.91 24.04 2.07
C THR A 173 -24.93 22.87 1.90
N GLU A 174 -25.17 21.97 0.93
CA GLU A 174 -24.26 20.83 0.65
C GLU A 174 -22.82 21.27 0.31
N ALA A 175 -22.64 22.47 -0.24
CA ALA A 175 -21.32 23.05 -0.49
C ALA A 175 -20.57 23.45 0.80
N GLU A 176 -21.27 23.82 1.87
CA GLU A 176 -20.67 24.21 3.16
C GLU A 176 -20.26 22.98 3.99
N ARG A 177 -20.97 21.86 3.85
CA ARG A 177 -20.57 20.57 4.45
C ARG A 177 -19.26 20.02 3.87
N ASP A 178 -18.96 20.32 2.61
CA ASP A 178 -17.71 19.88 1.98
C ASP A 178 -16.48 20.64 2.49
N VAL A 179 -16.68 21.85 3.04
CA VAL A 179 -15.62 22.69 3.64
C VAL A 179 -15.25 22.23 5.06
N GLN A 180 -16.12 21.53 5.77
CA GLN A 180 -15.87 21.06 7.15
C GLN A 180 -15.09 19.73 7.24
N SER A 181 -14.90 19.01 6.14
CA SER A 181 -14.15 17.74 6.12
C SER A 181 -12.76 17.90 5.49
N ALA A 182 -11.72 18.00 6.33
CA ALA A 182 -10.34 18.08 5.87
C ALA A 182 -9.90 16.80 5.14
N GLU A 183 -8.95 16.90 4.21
CA GLU A 183 -8.39 15.71 3.54
C GLU A 183 -7.64 14.84 4.57
N ASN A 184 -7.83 13.52 4.52
CA ASN A 184 -7.10 12.56 5.34
C ASN A 184 -5.68 12.36 4.77
N ILE A 185 -4.83 13.38 4.85
CA ILE A 185 -3.47 13.40 4.27
C ILE A 185 -2.62 12.23 4.80
N LEU A 186 -2.76 11.91 6.09
CA LEU A 186 -2.03 10.80 6.73
C LEU A 186 -2.53 9.42 6.33
N ARG A 187 -3.68 9.37 5.61
CA ARG A 187 -4.40 8.14 5.27
C ARG A 187 -4.57 7.24 6.50
N SER A 188 -4.84 7.82 7.67
CA SER A 188 -4.95 7.05 8.90
C SER A 188 -6.21 6.17 8.89
N PRO A 189 -6.16 4.96 9.49
CA PRO A 189 -7.35 4.11 9.58
C PRO A 189 -8.33 4.72 10.59
N ALA A 190 -9.45 5.26 10.11
CA ALA A 190 -10.45 5.87 11.00
C ALA A 190 -11.44 4.86 11.62
N ASN A 191 -11.54 3.67 11.03
CA ASN A 191 -12.71 2.79 11.23
C ASN A 191 -12.34 1.34 11.59
N LEU A 192 -11.10 1.04 11.97
CA LEU A 192 -10.77 -0.31 12.47
C LEU A 192 -11.60 -0.58 13.74
N THR A 193 -12.30 -1.71 13.79
CA THR A 193 -13.13 -2.08 14.95
C THR A 193 -12.48 -3.24 15.70
N PRO A 194 -11.79 -3.00 16.84
CA PRO A 194 -11.37 -4.07 17.75
C PRO A 194 -12.55 -4.91 18.21
N ILE A 195 -12.37 -6.24 18.23
CA ILE A 195 -13.38 -7.21 18.68
C ILE A 195 -12.86 -7.99 19.90
N HIS A 196 -11.59 -8.40 19.89
CA HIS A 196 -10.99 -9.20 20.96
C HIS A 196 -9.52 -8.87 21.15
N GLY A 197 -9.06 -8.89 22.41
CA GLY A 197 -7.70 -8.52 22.80
C GLY A 197 -7.53 -7.01 23.04
N THR A 198 -6.41 -6.60 23.64
CA THR A 198 -6.13 -5.20 23.98
C THR A 198 -5.29 -4.55 22.90
N PHE A 199 -5.84 -3.56 22.20
CA PHE A 199 -5.14 -2.85 21.12
C PHE A 199 -4.24 -1.69 21.62
N GLY A 200 -4.22 -1.46 22.93
CA GLY A 200 -3.65 -0.28 23.55
C GLY A 200 -4.72 0.80 23.79
N PRO A 201 -4.31 1.97 24.34
CA PRO A 201 -5.20 3.11 24.49
C PRO A 201 -5.78 3.57 23.14
N PRO A 202 -7.02 4.09 23.10
CA PRO A 202 -7.60 4.61 21.88
C PRO A 202 -6.80 5.83 21.38
N PRO A 203 -6.67 6.04 20.06
CA PRO A 203 -5.98 7.20 19.51
C PRO A 203 -6.62 8.52 19.96
N THR A 204 -5.81 9.43 20.46
CA THR A 204 -6.14 10.83 20.76
C THR A 204 -5.40 11.77 19.80
N PRO A 205 -5.86 13.02 19.60
CA PRO A 205 -5.15 14.01 18.78
C PRO A 205 -3.67 14.17 19.18
N GLN A 206 -3.36 14.12 20.48
CA GLN A 206 -1.99 14.16 20.99
C GLN A 206 -1.19 12.94 20.55
N THR A 207 -1.71 11.72 20.80
CA THR A 207 -0.99 10.50 20.43
C THR A 207 -0.82 10.36 18.91
N LEU A 208 -1.74 10.90 18.11
CA LEU A 208 -1.63 10.87 16.65
C LEU A 208 -0.54 11.80 16.11
N SER A 209 -0.38 12.98 16.72
CA SER A 209 0.53 14.02 16.24
C SER A 209 1.91 13.99 16.90
N SER A 210 1.99 13.61 18.16
CA SER A 210 3.21 13.66 18.98
C SER A 210 3.22 12.54 20.03
N PRO A 211 3.29 11.26 19.60
CA PRO A 211 3.39 10.12 20.49
C PRO A 211 4.71 10.13 21.27
N THR A 212 4.66 9.67 22.51
CA THR A 212 5.81 9.40 23.37
C THR A 212 6.30 7.97 23.19
N ALA A 213 7.49 7.65 23.73
CA ALA A 213 7.97 6.28 23.76
C ALA A 213 7.00 5.34 24.53
N ALA A 214 6.34 5.83 25.58
CA ALA A 214 5.36 5.04 26.33
C ALA A 214 4.12 4.73 25.49
N ASP A 215 3.69 5.67 24.63
CA ASP A 215 2.57 5.44 23.71
C ASP A 215 2.90 4.33 22.71
N PHE A 216 4.12 4.34 22.15
CA PHE A 216 4.57 3.27 21.25
C PHE A 216 4.62 1.91 21.93
N GLU A 217 5.04 1.83 23.19
CA GLU A 217 5.09 0.56 23.93
C GLU A 217 3.71 0.06 24.37
N ALA A 218 2.77 0.96 24.64
CA ALA A 218 1.40 0.61 25.03
C ALA A 218 0.53 0.14 23.85
N ALA A 219 0.92 0.47 22.61
CA ALA A 219 0.16 0.13 21.42
C ALA A 219 0.36 -1.32 20.97
N LEU A 220 -0.67 -1.90 20.33
CA LEU A 220 -0.53 -3.16 19.62
C LEU A 220 0.28 -2.98 18.34
N TRP A 221 1.39 -3.71 18.23
CA TRP A 221 2.16 -3.84 16.99
C TRP A 221 1.90 -5.20 16.34
N VAL A 222 1.62 -5.18 15.04
CA VAL A 222 1.45 -6.39 14.24
C VAL A 222 2.52 -6.45 13.17
N SER A 223 2.73 -7.65 12.63
CA SER A 223 3.72 -7.83 11.58
C SER A 223 3.31 -8.84 10.53
N THR A 224 3.92 -8.72 9.37
CA THR A 224 3.81 -9.67 8.26
C THR A 224 5.14 -9.78 7.53
N THR A 225 5.30 -10.85 6.76
CA THR A 225 6.49 -11.05 5.93
C THR A 225 6.04 -11.24 4.49
N GLN A 226 6.54 -10.40 3.59
CA GLN A 226 6.32 -10.51 2.15
C GLN A 226 7.68 -10.47 1.47
N ASN A 227 7.96 -11.38 0.54
CA ASN A 227 9.26 -11.45 -0.15
C ASN A 227 10.47 -11.51 0.81
N ASN A 228 10.32 -12.21 1.94
CA ASN A 228 11.30 -12.26 3.03
C ASN A 228 11.65 -10.88 3.64
N ILE A 229 10.74 -9.91 3.53
CA ILE A 229 10.83 -8.60 4.15
C ILE A 229 9.78 -8.52 5.26
N HIS A 230 10.23 -8.29 6.49
CA HIS A 230 9.38 -8.05 7.64
C HIS A 230 8.83 -6.62 7.61
N GLN A 231 7.51 -6.47 7.71
CA GLN A 231 6.84 -5.17 7.82
C GLN A 231 6.07 -5.14 9.14
N VAL A 232 6.15 -4.01 9.84
CA VAL A 232 5.62 -3.81 11.19
C VAL A 232 4.79 -2.54 11.21
N TRP A 233 3.61 -2.58 11.82
CA TRP A 233 2.73 -1.41 11.93
C TRP A 233 1.81 -1.52 13.15
N ALA A 234 1.29 -0.39 13.59
CA ALA A 234 0.31 -0.31 14.67
C ALA A 234 -1.10 -0.15 14.06
N PRO A 235 -2.00 -1.15 14.13
CA PRO A 235 -3.26 -1.14 13.39
C PRO A 235 -4.21 0.02 13.69
N LEU A 236 -4.15 0.57 14.91
CA LEU A 236 -4.97 1.73 15.30
C LEU A 236 -4.47 3.06 14.71
N TYR A 237 -3.21 3.13 14.27
CA TYR A 237 -2.56 4.38 13.91
C TYR A 237 -2.07 4.43 12.47
N THR A 238 -1.86 3.26 11.87
CA THR A 238 -1.21 3.09 10.56
C THR A 238 -1.81 1.91 9.83
N MET A 239 -1.60 1.89 8.52
CA MET A 239 -2.22 0.89 7.66
C MET A 239 -1.20 -0.06 7.06
N PHE A 240 -1.69 -1.23 6.67
CA PHE A 240 -0.99 -2.17 5.83
C PHE A 240 -1.85 -2.63 4.65
N SER A 241 -1.43 -2.34 3.42
CA SER A 241 -2.06 -2.89 2.21
C SER A 241 -1.32 -4.13 1.69
N ARG A 242 -1.96 -5.31 1.79
CA ARG A 242 -1.51 -6.54 1.12
C ARG A 242 -1.56 -6.42 -0.41
N GLY A 243 -2.49 -5.63 -0.95
CA GLY A 243 -2.81 -5.60 -2.38
C GLY A 243 -1.68 -5.11 -3.29
N ASN A 244 -0.66 -4.44 -2.74
CA ASN A 244 0.47 -3.92 -3.52
C ASN A 244 1.65 -4.91 -3.58
N ILE A 245 1.45 -6.18 -3.20
CA ILE A 245 2.53 -7.17 -3.17
C ILE A 245 3.19 -7.35 -4.54
N ARG A 246 2.42 -7.30 -5.64
CA ARG A 246 2.96 -7.41 -7.01
C ARG A 246 3.99 -6.32 -7.29
N GLU A 247 3.66 -5.07 -6.94
CA GLU A 247 4.56 -3.94 -7.14
C GLU A 247 5.80 -4.01 -6.23
N LYS A 248 5.61 -4.41 -4.97
CA LYS A 248 6.75 -4.66 -4.07
C LYS A 248 7.70 -5.72 -4.61
N THR A 249 7.16 -6.78 -5.21
CA THR A 249 7.96 -7.83 -5.87
C THR A 249 8.65 -7.29 -7.12
N ARG A 250 7.94 -6.49 -7.92
CA ARG A 250 8.48 -5.90 -9.15
C ARG A 250 9.73 -5.08 -8.87
N LEU A 251 9.70 -4.19 -7.87
CA LEU A 251 10.86 -3.36 -7.50
C LEU A 251 12.10 -4.18 -7.10
N LEU A 252 11.93 -5.38 -6.51
CA LEU A 252 13.07 -6.22 -6.11
C LEU A 252 13.90 -6.69 -7.32
N THR A 253 13.23 -6.96 -8.43
CA THR A 253 13.83 -7.56 -9.62
C THR A 253 13.77 -6.64 -10.83
N HIS A 254 13.37 -5.38 -10.65
CA HIS A 254 13.16 -4.47 -11.77
C HIS A 254 14.48 -4.20 -12.49
N PRO A 255 14.54 -4.30 -13.84
CA PRO A 255 15.78 -4.09 -14.59
C PRO A 255 16.47 -2.76 -14.27
N SER A 256 15.69 -1.67 -14.12
CA SER A 256 16.29 -0.37 -13.78
C SER A 256 16.98 -0.35 -12.42
N VAL A 257 16.44 -1.05 -11.42
CA VAL A 257 17.05 -1.15 -10.09
C VAL A 257 18.33 -1.97 -10.17
N GLN A 258 18.31 -3.11 -10.86
CA GLN A 258 19.47 -3.97 -11.03
C GLN A 258 20.60 -3.26 -11.80
N THR A 259 20.26 -2.50 -12.85
CA THR A 259 21.20 -1.68 -13.60
C THR A 259 21.85 -0.64 -12.69
N SER A 260 21.07 0.15 -11.93
CA SER A 260 21.61 1.15 -11.00
C SER A 260 22.57 0.56 -9.96
N ILE A 261 22.25 -0.64 -9.44
CA ILE A 261 23.12 -1.36 -8.49
C ILE A 261 24.42 -1.80 -9.17
N SER A 262 24.34 -2.33 -10.39
CA SER A 262 25.52 -2.78 -11.14
C SER A 262 26.44 -1.61 -11.53
N GLU A 263 25.86 -0.50 -12.00
CA GLU A 263 26.58 0.74 -12.31
C GLU A 263 27.27 1.29 -11.06
N GLY A 264 26.58 1.30 -9.92
CA GLY A 264 27.14 1.78 -8.64
C GLY A 264 28.27 0.91 -8.08
N LYS A 265 28.32 -0.38 -8.42
CA LYS A 265 29.42 -1.29 -8.03
C LYS A 265 30.65 -1.16 -8.92
N SER A 266 30.48 -0.69 -10.15
CA SER A 266 31.56 -0.59 -11.12
C SER A 266 32.51 0.58 -10.77
N LYS A 267 33.81 0.30 -10.65
CA LYS A 267 34.86 1.34 -10.59
C LYS A 267 34.98 2.13 -11.92
N LEU A 268 34.26 1.72 -12.95
CA LEU A 268 34.42 2.11 -14.36
C LEU A 268 33.35 3.12 -14.82
N ALA A 269 32.84 4.00 -13.97
CA ALA A 269 32.14 5.19 -14.44
C ALA A 269 33.17 6.31 -14.75
N THR A 270 34.25 5.97 -15.44
CA THR A 270 35.17 6.94 -16.04
C THR A 270 34.52 7.44 -17.32
N PHE A 271 33.81 8.57 -17.20
CA PHE A 271 33.50 9.38 -18.38
C PHE A 271 34.81 10.00 -18.88
N VAL A 272 35.03 9.91 -20.19
CA VAL A 272 36.02 10.73 -20.89
C VAL A 272 35.28 12.00 -21.27
N ASP A 273 35.71 13.15 -20.72
CA ASP A 273 35.17 14.45 -21.12
C ASP A 273 35.42 14.61 -22.64
N SER A 274 34.46 15.15 -23.38
CA SER A 274 34.56 15.37 -24.83
C SER A 274 35.69 16.34 -25.25
N ASP A 275 36.37 16.95 -24.27
CA ASP A 275 37.52 17.84 -24.44
C ASP A 275 38.87 17.11 -24.44
N GLY A 276 38.91 15.79 -24.28
CA GLY A 276 40.14 14.99 -24.29
C GLY A 276 40.95 15.08 -22.99
N SER A 277 40.42 15.68 -21.93
CA SER A 277 40.98 15.52 -20.60
C SER A 277 40.72 14.08 -20.12
N GLY A 278 41.81 13.34 -19.84
CA GLY A 278 41.79 11.89 -19.56
C GLY A 278 40.85 11.47 -18.41
N PRO A 279 40.72 10.15 -18.15
CA PRO A 279 39.74 9.61 -17.22
C PRO A 279 39.87 10.25 -15.83
N ARG A 280 38.95 11.15 -15.50
CA ARG A 280 38.81 11.71 -14.15
C ARG A 280 38.14 10.66 -13.28
N ALA A 281 38.78 10.29 -12.17
CA ALA A 281 38.14 9.48 -11.14
C ALA A 281 36.87 10.21 -10.71
N THR A 282 35.71 9.68 -11.10
CA THR A 282 34.44 10.33 -10.80
C THR A 282 34.18 10.12 -9.32
N GLY A 283 34.09 11.22 -8.57
CA GLY A 283 33.62 11.24 -7.17
C GLY A 283 32.16 10.81 -7.00
N ALA A 284 31.59 10.10 -7.98
CA ALA A 284 30.30 9.44 -7.85
C ALA A 284 30.46 8.39 -6.75
N GLY A 285 30.01 8.73 -5.53
CA GLY A 285 30.09 7.83 -4.39
C GLY A 285 29.65 6.42 -4.80
N GLN A 286 30.47 5.42 -4.45
CA GLN A 286 30.21 4.03 -4.79
C GLN A 286 28.79 3.64 -4.35
N GLY A 287 28.04 2.99 -5.24
CA GLY A 287 26.64 2.59 -5.01
C GLY A 287 25.61 3.50 -5.68
N SER A 288 24.38 3.40 -5.21
CA SER A 288 23.22 4.15 -5.70
C SER A 288 22.24 4.43 -4.56
N THR A 289 21.47 5.49 -4.72
CA THR A 289 20.49 5.94 -3.73
C THR A 289 19.08 5.85 -4.29
N ALA A 290 18.15 5.33 -3.48
CA ALA A 290 16.72 5.43 -3.73
C ALA A 290 16.07 6.38 -2.72
N VAL A 291 15.10 7.17 -3.17
CA VAL A 291 14.33 8.09 -2.33
C VAL A 291 12.87 7.66 -2.35
N ASP A 292 12.25 7.52 -1.18
CA ASP A 292 10.81 7.28 -1.04
C ASP A 292 10.17 8.51 -0.40
N LEU A 293 9.39 9.26 -1.18
CA LEU A 293 8.77 10.52 -0.75
C LEU A 293 7.50 10.33 0.09
N TYR A 294 7.05 9.08 0.24
CA TYR A 294 5.87 8.67 1.00
C TYR A 294 6.11 7.31 1.66
N ALA A 295 7.13 7.23 2.51
CA ALA A 295 7.71 5.96 2.93
C ALA A 295 6.75 5.06 3.72
N GLY A 296 5.80 5.64 4.46
CA GLY A 296 4.92 4.91 5.35
C GLY A 296 5.73 4.06 6.33
N ILE A 297 5.36 2.80 6.47
CA ILE A 297 6.09 1.81 7.29
C ILE A 297 7.28 1.16 6.57
N GLY A 298 7.76 1.76 5.48
CA GLY A 298 8.75 1.18 4.57
C GLY A 298 8.13 0.31 3.47
N TYR A 299 7.03 0.78 2.86
CA TYR A 299 6.30 0.02 1.85
C TYR A 299 7.13 -0.33 0.61
N PHE A 300 7.78 0.68 0.03
CA PHE A 300 8.62 0.57 -1.17
C PHE A 300 10.10 0.78 -0.84
N ALA A 301 10.41 1.55 0.21
CA ALA A 301 11.76 1.65 0.76
C ALA A 301 12.44 0.30 1.04
N PHE A 302 11.75 -0.66 1.68
CA PHE A 302 12.35 -1.97 1.99
C PHE A 302 12.62 -2.84 0.77
N PRO A 303 11.73 -2.90 -0.26
CA PRO A 303 12.10 -3.48 -1.55
C PRO A 303 13.40 -2.93 -2.13
N TYR A 304 13.64 -1.62 -2.15
CA TYR A 304 14.92 -1.06 -2.63
C TYR A 304 16.12 -1.53 -1.79
N ALA A 305 16.02 -1.43 -0.46
CA ALA A 305 17.08 -1.88 0.44
C ALA A 305 17.39 -3.37 0.26
N ARG A 306 16.34 -4.21 0.12
CA ARG A 306 16.48 -5.65 -0.11
C ARG A 306 17.05 -5.99 -1.48
N ALA A 307 16.75 -5.20 -2.51
CA ALA A 307 17.30 -5.37 -3.86
C ALA A 307 18.82 -5.13 -3.90
N GLY A 308 19.35 -4.32 -2.98
CA GLY A 308 20.78 -4.00 -2.87
C GLY A 308 21.12 -2.56 -3.23
N ILE A 309 20.13 -1.65 -3.25
CA ILE A 309 20.39 -0.21 -3.25
C ILE A 309 21.14 0.14 -1.96
N SER A 310 22.28 0.82 -2.07
CA SER A 310 23.20 1.07 -0.95
C SER A 310 22.72 2.12 0.06
N LYS A 311 21.80 3.00 -0.34
CA LYS A 311 21.24 4.02 0.55
C LYS A 311 19.78 4.27 0.21
N VAL A 312 18.91 4.28 1.23
CA VAL A 312 17.50 4.64 1.06
C VAL A 312 17.16 5.85 1.93
N LEU A 313 16.52 6.85 1.35
CA LEU A 313 16.07 8.04 2.07
C LEU A 313 14.55 8.05 2.07
N CYS A 314 13.95 8.27 3.24
CA CYS A 314 12.51 8.11 3.46
C CYS A 314 11.94 9.40 4.03
N TRP A 315 10.97 10.00 3.35
CA TRP A 315 10.12 11.06 3.92
C TRP A 315 8.78 10.48 4.36
N GLU A 316 8.38 10.82 5.59
CA GLU A 316 7.12 10.41 6.18
C GLU A 316 6.66 11.43 7.22
N LEU A 317 5.36 11.70 7.29
CA LEU A 317 4.79 12.65 8.25
C LEU A 317 4.35 11.95 9.54
N ASN A 318 3.75 10.77 9.42
CA ASN A 318 3.11 10.08 10.53
C ASN A 318 4.17 9.43 11.44
N PRO A 319 4.31 9.85 12.72
CA PRO A 319 5.30 9.29 13.64
C PRO A 319 5.09 7.78 13.89
N TRP A 320 3.86 7.28 13.81
CA TRP A 320 3.58 5.85 13.93
C TRP A 320 4.05 5.06 12.71
N SER A 321 3.95 5.64 11.52
CA SER A 321 4.48 5.04 10.30
C SER A 321 6.00 4.92 10.39
N ILE A 322 6.65 5.98 10.86
CA ILE A 322 8.11 6.03 11.08
C ILE A 322 8.55 4.98 12.09
N GLU A 323 7.87 4.87 13.24
CA GLU A 323 8.20 3.85 14.23
C GLU A 323 7.99 2.44 13.65
N GLY A 324 6.94 2.22 12.85
CA GLY A 324 6.75 0.97 12.10
C GLY A 324 7.88 0.68 11.11
N LEU A 325 8.36 1.70 10.39
CA LEU A 325 9.51 1.62 9.50
C LEU A 325 10.77 1.27 10.28
N VAL A 326 11.07 1.95 11.39
CA VAL A 326 12.26 1.68 12.21
C VAL A 326 12.23 0.26 12.78
N ARG A 327 11.09 -0.18 13.34
CA ARG A 327 10.90 -1.56 13.83
C ARG A 327 11.05 -2.58 12.71
N GLY A 328 10.47 -2.30 11.54
CA GLY A 328 10.59 -3.13 10.34
C GLY A 328 12.03 -3.25 9.85
N ALA A 329 12.72 -2.13 9.71
CA ALA A 329 14.11 -2.08 9.26
C ALA A 329 15.04 -2.87 10.18
N LYS A 330 14.90 -2.68 11.50
CA LYS A 330 15.64 -3.44 12.52
C LYS A 330 15.42 -4.95 12.38
N ARG A 331 14.17 -5.40 12.16
CA ARG A 331 13.86 -6.82 11.95
C ARG A 331 14.45 -7.41 10.67
N ASN A 332 14.68 -6.57 9.67
CA ASN A 332 15.33 -6.98 8.42
C ASN A 332 16.86 -6.83 8.45
N GLY A 333 17.43 -6.33 9.56
CA GLY A 333 18.87 -6.14 9.72
C GLY A 333 19.43 -4.86 9.12
N TRP A 334 18.58 -3.87 8.81
CA TRP A 334 19.03 -2.55 8.32
C TRP A 334 19.15 -1.54 9.46
N SER A 335 20.21 -0.75 9.41
CA SER A 335 20.44 0.39 10.29
C SER A 335 19.63 1.61 9.84
N THR A 336 19.12 2.38 10.81
CA THR A 336 18.28 3.55 10.54
C THR A 336 18.69 4.76 11.36
N LYS A 337 18.51 5.96 10.82
CA LYS A 337 18.56 7.22 11.57
C LYS A 337 17.33 8.07 11.27
N THR A 338 16.56 8.39 12.30
CA THR A 338 15.41 9.30 12.21
C THR A 338 15.82 10.73 12.56
N PHE A 339 15.34 11.68 11.77
CA PHE A 339 15.46 13.12 11.98
C PHE A 339 14.09 13.74 12.19
N THR A 340 13.94 14.49 13.28
CA THR A 340 12.71 15.21 13.65
C THR A 340 12.94 16.71 13.78
N THR A 341 14.19 17.15 13.70
CA THR A 341 14.62 18.53 13.78
C THR A 341 15.50 18.84 12.59
N PHE A 342 15.30 20.02 12.01
CA PHE A 342 15.88 20.40 10.74
C PHE A 342 16.49 21.80 10.83
N PRO A 343 17.68 22.01 10.26
CA PRO A 343 18.28 23.33 10.21
C PRO A 343 17.45 24.33 9.41
N THR A 344 17.63 25.62 9.71
CA THR A 344 16.96 26.71 8.96
C THR A 344 17.95 27.51 8.13
N GLY A 345 19.19 27.66 8.60
CA GLY A 345 20.26 28.38 7.91
C GLY A 345 21.13 27.50 7.03
N ILE A 346 21.64 28.03 5.91
CA ILE A 346 22.51 27.30 4.97
C ILE A 346 23.78 26.77 5.65
N ALA A 347 24.37 27.53 6.58
CA ALA A 347 25.57 27.10 7.30
C ALA A 347 25.27 25.89 8.22
N GLU A 348 24.17 25.94 8.96
CA GLU A 348 23.69 24.86 9.82
C GLU A 348 23.39 23.59 9.01
N TRP A 349 22.86 23.74 7.79
CA TRP A 349 22.62 22.63 6.87
C TRP A 349 23.90 21.90 6.47
N ARG A 350 25.01 22.62 6.27
CA ARG A 350 26.32 22.00 5.98
C ARG A 350 26.85 21.25 7.18
N GLU A 351 26.78 21.85 8.37
CA GLU A 351 27.19 21.19 9.61
C GLU A 351 26.35 19.93 9.86
N TRP A 352 25.03 20.04 9.72
CA TRP A 352 24.10 18.92 9.82
C TRP A 352 24.47 17.78 8.87
N ALA A 353 24.75 18.10 7.60
CA ALA A 353 25.12 17.10 6.60
C ALA A 353 26.43 16.38 6.97
N THR A 354 27.39 17.04 7.62
CA THR A 354 28.61 16.39 8.12
C THR A 354 28.35 15.49 9.33
N ALA A 355 27.34 15.79 10.14
CA ALA A 355 26.96 15.01 11.32
C ALA A 355 26.04 13.81 11.02
N VAL A 356 25.45 13.73 9.82
CA VAL A 356 24.59 12.59 9.43
C VAL A 356 25.41 11.29 9.51
N PRO A 357 24.94 10.24 10.20
CA PRO A 357 25.66 8.97 10.29
C PRO A 357 25.56 8.16 9.00
N ASP A 358 26.54 7.29 8.78
CA ASP A 358 26.50 6.32 7.69
C ASP A 358 25.66 5.10 8.08
N VAL A 359 24.37 5.15 7.75
CA VAL A 359 23.39 4.07 7.98
C VAL A 359 22.68 3.72 6.68
N ASP A 360 22.04 2.55 6.61
CA ASP A 360 21.37 2.05 5.41
C ASP A 360 20.18 2.93 5.00
N ILE A 361 19.37 3.33 5.99
CA ILE A 361 18.12 4.08 5.78
C ILE A 361 18.10 5.37 6.61
N LEU A 362 17.97 6.51 5.95
CA LEU A 362 17.73 7.82 6.58
C LEU A 362 16.24 8.13 6.54
N VAL A 363 15.65 8.44 7.70
CA VAL A 363 14.22 8.69 7.84
C VAL A 363 13.99 10.12 8.30
N PHE A 364 13.19 10.87 7.55
CA PHE A 364 12.91 12.28 7.77
C PHE A 364 11.45 12.44 8.17
N GLN A 365 11.21 12.76 9.44
CA GLN A 365 9.88 13.10 9.94
C GLN A 365 9.54 14.53 9.54
N GLN A 366 9.20 14.72 8.27
CA GLN A 366 8.91 16.03 7.68
C GLN A 366 8.09 15.86 6.39
N SER A 367 7.39 16.92 6.00
CA SER A 367 6.82 17.05 4.66
C SER A 367 7.90 16.84 3.59
N ASN A 368 7.55 16.10 2.54
CA ASN A 368 8.45 15.78 1.44
C ASN A 368 8.77 17.00 0.55
N GLU A 369 8.06 18.11 0.69
CA GLU A 369 8.36 19.38 0.04
C GLU A 369 9.74 19.93 0.44
N HIS A 370 10.23 19.54 1.62
CA HIS A 370 11.55 19.93 2.13
C HIS A 370 12.66 18.96 1.74
N ALA A 371 12.35 17.86 1.04
CA ALA A 371 13.34 16.82 0.73
C ALA A 371 14.48 17.32 -0.15
N LEU A 372 14.19 18.23 -1.10
CA LEU A 372 15.18 18.76 -2.04
C LEU A 372 16.39 19.34 -1.30
N ASN A 373 16.19 20.20 -0.32
CA ASN A 373 17.30 20.85 0.37
C ASN A 373 18.19 19.82 1.10
N ALA A 374 17.59 18.95 1.92
CA ALA A 374 18.34 17.92 2.65
C ALA A 374 19.17 17.03 1.70
N ILE A 375 18.58 16.60 0.57
CA ILE A 375 19.26 15.77 -0.42
C ILE A 375 20.41 16.53 -1.09
N LEU A 376 20.21 17.79 -1.47
CA LEU A 376 21.28 18.60 -2.07
C LEU A 376 22.46 18.77 -1.13
N GLN A 377 22.23 18.95 0.18
CA GLN A 377 23.32 19.04 1.16
C GLN A 377 24.05 17.71 1.34
N LEU A 378 23.33 16.59 1.34
CA LEU A 378 23.93 15.25 1.41
C LEU A 378 24.70 14.88 0.13
N ALA A 379 24.23 15.36 -1.02
CA ALA A 379 24.84 15.11 -2.32
C ALA A 379 25.95 16.13 -2.67
N TRP A 380 26.19 17.13 -1.83
CA TRP A 380 27.18 18.18 -2.10
C TRP A 380 28.62 17.64 -2.00
N GLU A 381 29.44 17.98 -2.99
CA GLU A 381 30.82 17.47 -3.15
C GLU A 381 31.92 18.49 -2.80
N GLY A 382 31.58 19.65 -2.24
CA GLY A 382 32.60 20.64 -1.88
C GLY A 382 33.20 21.42 -3.05
N PRO A 383 33.95 22.50 -2.79
CA PRO A 383 34.88 23.06 -3.79
C PRO A 383 36.03 22.06 -4.05
N ARG A 384 36.46 21.96 -5.31
CA ARG A 384 37.49 21.01 -5.79
C ARG A 384 38.93 21.40 -5.42
N ASP A 385 39.13 22.37 -4.53
CA ASP A 385 40.41 23.01 -4.24
C ASP A 385 41.27 22.26 -3.20
N GLY A 386 40.88 21.04 -2.83
CA GLY A 386 41.67 20.13 -2.01
C GLY A 386 41.82 20.54 -0.54
N LYS A 387 41.12 21.60 -0.10
CA LYS A 387 41.16 22.12 1.28
C LYS A 387 39.85 21.97 2.05
N GLY A 388 38.82 21.36 1.46
CA GLY A 388 37.50 21.18 2.07
C GLY A 388 37.27 19.81 2.71
N MET A 389 36.66 19.77 3.90
CA MET A 389 36.12 18.58 4.58
C MET A 389 34.84 18.00 3.91
N GLY A 390 34.53 18.36 2.66
CA GLY A 390 33.24 18.06 2.02
C GLY A 390 33.35 16.92 1.01
N GLY A 391 32.91 15.72 1.39
CA GLY A 391 32.68 14.61 0.46
C GLY A 391 31.19 14.27 0.40
N ARG A 392 30.75 13.78 -0.77
CA ARG A 392 29.37 13.29 -0.97
C ARG A 392 28.99 12.31 0.15
N ARG A 393 27.89 12.57 0.86
CA ARG A 393 27.41 11.72 1.97
C ARG A 393 26.49 10.60 1.52
N ILE A 394 25.92 10.74 0.33
CA ILE A 394 25.08 9.72 -0.29
C ILE A 394 25.55 9.45 -1.73
N PRO A 395 25.46 8.21 -2.22
CA PRO A 395 25.64 7.92 -3.64
C PRO A 395 24.62 8.69 -4.52
N PRO A 396 24.81 8.73 -5.85
CA PRO A 396 23.84 9.30 -6.78
C PRO A 396 22.42 8.81 -6.56
N VAL A 397 21.45 9.73 -6.56
CA VAL A 397 20.02 9.40 -6.53
C VAL A 397 19.61 8.89 -7.90
N ARG A 398 19.27 7.61 -7.96
CA ARG A 398 18.95 6.89 -9.20
C ARG A 398 17.49 6.47 -9.28
N HIS A 399 16.81 6.43 -8.14
CA HIS A 399 15.40 6.06 -8.05
C HIS A 399 14.66 7.01 -7.11
N VAL A 400 13.47 7.45 -7.51
CA VAL A 400 12.53 8.20 -6.69
C VAL A 400 11.17 7.52 -6.75
N ASN A 401 10.66 7.13 -5.59
CA ASN A 401 9.35 6.51 -5.43
C ASN A 401 8.33 7.53 -4.94
N CYS A 402 7.26 7.70 -5.70
CA CYS A 402 6.16 8.63 -5.41
C CYS A 402 4.88 7.82 -5.12
N GLY A 403 4.90 7.08 -4.02
CA GLY A 403 3.90 6.09 -3.63
C GLY A 403 2.62 6.61 -2.98
N PHE A 404 2.04 7.71 -3.46
CA PHE A 404 0.84 8.32 -2.86
C PHE A 404 -0.37 8.26 -3.79
N LEU A 405 -1.53 7.85 -3.25
CA LEU A 405 -2.80 7.77 -3.98
C LEU A 405 -3.82 8.79 -3.43
N PRO A 406 -4.71 9.33 -4.28
CA PRO A 406 -4.94 8.95 -5.68
C PRO A 406 -3.90 9.47 -6.68
N SER A 407 -3.10 10.48 -6.33
CA SER A 407 -2.05 11.04 -7.17
C SER A 407 -0.89 11.55 -6.32
N SER A 408 0.33 11.42 -6.81
CA SER A 408 1.55 11.95 -6.18
C SER A 408 2.06 13.25 -6.82
N ARG A 409 1.24 13.90 -7.65
CA ARG A 409 1.60 15.09 -8.46
C ARG A 409 2.30 16.20 -7.71
N GLN A 410 1.93 16.45 -6.46
CA GLN A 410 2.55 17.49 -5.61
C GLN A 410 4.06 17.25 -5.35
N SER A 411 4.53 16.01 -5.44
CA SER A 411 5.94 15.64 -5.21
C SER A 411 6.79 15.64 -6.47
N TRP A 412 6.20 15.83 -7.65
CA TRP A 412 6.89 15.67 -8.94
C TRP A 412 8.00 16.70 -9.15
N ASP A 413 7.81 17.94 -8.71
CA ASP A 413 8.83 18.99 -8.78
C ASP A 413 10.10 18.57 -8.03
N THR A 414 9.95 18.15 -6.77
CA THR A 414 11.04 17.60 -5.96
C THR A 414 11.65 16.37 -6.62
N ALA A 415 10.83 15.42 -7.08
CA ALA A 415 11.30 14.16 -7.63
C ALA A 415 12.19 14.33 -8.87
N VAL A 416 11.83 15.22 -9.80
CA VAL A 416 12.68 15.55 -10.97
C VAL A 416 13.99 16.20 -10.52
N LYS A 417 13.93 17.12 -9.55
CA LYS A 417 15.09 17.92 -9.13
C LYS A 417 16.15 17.13 -8.37
N ILE A 418 15.76 16.07 -7.68
CA ILE A 418 16.68 15.24 -6.85
C ILE A 418 17.37 14.12 -7.64
N VAL A 419 16.87 13.77 -8.83
CA VAL A 419 17.52 12.80 -9.71
C VAL A 419 18.94 13.29 -10.08
N ASP A 420 19.91 12.37 -10.11
CA ASP A 420 21.30 12.72 -10.42
C ASP A 420 21.42 13.34 -11.81
N SER A 421 21.89 14.59 -11.87
CA SER A 421 21.91 15.38 -13.11
C SER A 421 22.86 14.85 -14.18
N ARG A 422 23.83 14.02 -13.81
CA ARG A 422 24.83 13.47 -14.72
C ARG A 422 24.43 12.10 -15.25
N LEU A 423 23.97 11.22 -14.36
CA LEU A 423 23.60 9.83 -14.70
C LEU A 423 22.13 9.68 -15.10
N GLY A 424 21.27 10.64 -14.75
CA GLY A 424 19.82 10.54 -14.88
C GLY A 424 19.19 9.77 -13.73
N GLY A 425 18.01 9.20 -13.94
CA GLY A 425 17.38 8.32 -12.96
C GLY A 425 15.91 8.01 -13.26
N TRP A 426 15.35 7.13 -12.44
CA TRP A 426 13.98 6.64 -12.54
C TRP A 426 13.07 7.27 -11.50
N MET A 427 11.87 7.64 -11.91
CA MET A 427 10.76 8.04 -11.06
C MET A 427 9.64 7.01 -11.21
N HIS A 428 9.09 6.54 -10.09
CA HIS A 428 8.01 5.56 -10.03
C HIS A 428 6.76 6.25 -9.47
N LEU A 429 5.84 6.64 -10.35
CA LEU A 429 4.71 7.52 -10.02
C LEU A 429 3.42 6.73 -9.87
N HIS A 430 2.91 6.66 -8.64
CA HIS A 430 1.67 5.95 -8.34
C HIS A 430 0.47 6.86 -8.57
N GLU A 431 -0.52 6.35 -9.30
CA GLU A 431 -1.73 7.08 -9.69
C GLU A 431 -2.96 6.15 -9.73
N ASN A 432 -4.12 6.69 -9.42
CA ASN A 432 -5.42 6.08 -9.71
C ASN A 432 -5.95 6.68 -11.01
N VAL A 433 -6.12 5.84 -12.03
CA VAL A 433 -6.50 6.28 -13.38
C VAL A 433 -7.72 5.49 -13.85
N GLY A 434 -8.62 6.15 -14.58
CA GLY A 434 -9.69 5.44 -15.30
C GLY A 434 -9.08 4.47 -16.30
N VAL A 435 -9.65 3.26 -16.44
CA VAL A 435 -9.05 2.20 -17.29
C VAL A 435 -8.79 2.68 -18.72
N ASP A 436 -9.68 3.51 -19.27
CA ASP A 436 -9.59 4.03 -20.63
C ASP A 436 -8.72 5.30 -20.76
N GLY A 437 -8.29 5.88 -19.64
CA GLY A 437 -7.54 7.15 -19.59
C GLY A 437 -6.03 7.00 -19.38
N ILE A 438 -5.49 5.77 -19.43
CA ILE A 438 -4.09 5.51 -19.07
C ILE A 438 -3.10 6.18 -20.02
N GLU A 439 -3.32 6.08 -21.33
CA GLU A 439 -2.42 6.68 -22.33
C GLU A 439 -2.45 8.21 -22.29
N ALA A 440 -3.64 8.81 -22.20
CA ALA A 440 -3.76 10.26 -22.02
C ALA A 440 -3.05 10.74 -20.75
N ARG A 441 -3.17 9.99 -19.65
CA ARG A 441 -2.48 10.30 -18.40
C ARG A 441 -0.96 10.18 -18.51
N LYS A 442 -0.47 9.22 -19.30
CA LYS A 442 0.96 9.08 -19.61
C LYS A 442 1.50 10.33 -20.30
N GLU A 443 0.82 10.80 -21.34
CA GLU A 443 1.21 12.00 -22.10
C GLU A 443 1.22 13.25 -21.21
N GLU A 444 0.19 13.43 -20.37
CA GLU A 444 0.13 14.53 -19.40
C GLU A 444 1.35 14.53 -18.44
N ILE A 445 1.71 13.36 -17.93
CA ILE A 445 2.85 13.17 -17.01
C ILE A 445 4.15 13.60 -17.69
N GLU A 446 4.40 13.13 -18.92
CA GLU A 446 5.61 13.47 -19.66
C GLU A 446 5.72 14.98 -19.90
N ILE A 447 4.63 15.63 -20.33
CA ILE A 447 4.59 17.07 -20.59
C ILE A 447 4.88 17.89 -19.33
N GLU A 448 4.24 17.53 -18.22
CA GLU A 448 4.39 18.26 -16.96
C GLU A 448 5.79 18.12 -16.38
N LEU A 449 6.32 16.88 -16.34
CA LEU A 449 7.66 16.63 -15.82
C LEU A 449 8.74 17.23 -16.72
N GLN A 450 8.56 17.20 -18.05
CA GLN A 450 9.47 17.90 -18.96
C GLN A 450 9.48 19.41 -18.67
N SER A 451 8.31 20.00 -18.41
CA SER A 451 8.21 21.43 -18.07
C SER A 451 8.90 21.77 -16.75
N VAL A 452 8.87 20.87 -15.76
CA VAL A 452 9.64 21.00 -14.52
C VAL A 452 11.13 20.94 -14.80
N LEU A 453 11.57 19.95 -15.59
CA LEU A 453 12.99 19.75 -15.92
C LEU A 453 13.56 20.95 -16.68
N ASP A 454 12.85 21.43 -17.71
CA ASP A 454 13.28 22.57 -18.53
C ASP A 454 13.43 23.84 -17.67
N ARG A 455 12.49 24.11 -16.76
CA ARG A 455 12.60 25.23 -15.80
C ARG A 455 13.80 25.08 -14.88
N TRP A 456 14.00 23.88 -14.32
CA TRP A 456 15.09 23.62 -13.37
C TRP A 456 16.48 23.76 -14.00
N GLU A 457 16.65 23.28 -15.24
CA GLU A 457 17.92 23.46 -15.96
C GLU A 457 18.13 24.92 -16.37
N GLY A 458 17.06 25.64 -16.75
CA GLY A 458 17.11 27.08 -17.00
C GLY A 458 17.55 27.90 -15.78
N GLU A 459 17.02 27.58 -14.58
CA GLU A 459 17.40 28.24 -13.31
C GLU A 459 18.89 28.04 -12.97
N LYS A 460 19.51 26.93 -13.38
CA LYS A 460 20.95 26.67 -13.20
C LYS A 460 21.83 27.44 -14.17
N GLY A 461 21.26 28.24 -15.07
CA GLY A 461 22.00 28.96 -16.11
C GLY A 461 22.53 28.02 -17.21
N ALA A 462 21.92 26.86 -17.41
CA ALA A 462 22.27 25.97 -18.51
C ALA A 462 21.78 26.57 -19.84
N CYS A 463 22.56 27.48 -20.43
CA CYS A 463 22.48 27.80 -21.85
C CYS A 463 23.21 26.70 -22.65
N GLY A 464 22.69 25.47 -22.58
CA GLY A 464 23.35 24.29 -23.14
C GLY A 464 22.99 24.05 -24.60
N SER A 465 23.97 23.58 -25.38
CA SER A 465 23.81 23.01 -26.73
C SER A 465 23.11 21.65 -26.75
N TYR A 466 22.42 21.27 -25.68
CA TYR A 466 21.75 19.98 -25.51
C TYR A 466 20.52 20.10 -24.61
N ARG A 467 19.53 19.22 -24.82
CA ARG A 467 18.30 19.14 -24.00
C ARG A 467 18.14 17.76 -23.39
N LYS A 468 17.93 17.74 -22.06
CA LYS A 468 17.54 16.53 -21.32
C LYS A 468 16.05 16.30 -21.48
N ARG A 469 15.63 15.03 -21.55
CA ARG A 469 14.22 14.68 -21.68
C ARG A 469 13.69 13.84 -20.54
N VAL A 470 12.37 13.88 -20.40
CA VAL A 470 11.58 12.99 -19.56
C VAL A 470 10.78 12.05 -20.46
N ARG A 471 10.78 10.76 -20.15
CA ARG A 471 10.05 9.73 -20.92
C ARG A 471 9.43 8.70 -19.97
N CYS A 472 8.15 8.40 -20.14
CA CYS A 472 7.52 7.27 -19.49
C CYS A 472 7.76 6.00 -20.32
N GLU A 473 8.67 5.17 -19.82
CA GLU A 473 9.16 3.98 -20.51
C GLU A 473 8.25 2.76 -20.27
N HIS A 474 7.53 2.74 -19.13
CA HIS A 474 6.60 1.65 -18.80
C HIS A 474 5.43 2.14 -17.93
N VAL A 475 4.27 1.49 -18.10
CA VAL A 475 3.09 1.68 -17.24
C VAL A 475 2.67 0.35 -16.66
N GLU A 476 2.86 0.19 -15.36
CA GLU A 476 2.49 -1.03 -14.63
C GLU A 476 1.06 -0.93 -14.09
N ARG A 477 0.18 -1.86 -14.46
CA ARG A 477 -1.15 -1.99 -13.86
C ARG A 477 -1.09 -2.84 -12.60
N VAL A 478 -1.09 -2.20 -11.43
CA VAL A 478 -0.88 -2.89 -10.14
C VAL A 478 -2.11 -3.69 -9.72
N LYS A 479 -3.27 -3.01 -9.62
CA LYS A 479 -4.54 -3.61 -9.19
C LYS A 479 -5.73 -2.73 -9.53
N THR A 480 -6.92 -3.31 -9.54
CA THR A 480 -8.18 -2.54 -9.53
C THR A 480 -8.32 -1.80 -8.20
N TYR A 481 -8.61 -0.49 -8.25
CA TYR A 481 -8.86 0.34 -7.08
C TYR A 481 -10.37 0.41 -6.79
N ALA A 482 -11.17 0.68 -7.82
CA ALA A 482 -12.63 0.73 -7.79
C ALA A 482 -13.17 0.30 -9.17
N PRO A 483 -14.49 0.07 -9.34
CA PRO A 483 -15.06 -0.18 -10.67
C PRO A 483 -14.64 0.92 -11.67
N GLY A 484 -14.00 0.52 -12.77
CA GLY A 484 -13.51 1.44 -13.80
C GLY A 484 -12.23 2.23 -13.46
N VAL A 485 -11.66 2.06 -12.26
CA VAL A 485 -10.44 2.77 -11.81
C VAL A 485 -9.36 1.77 -11.41
N VAL A 486 -8.17 1.93 -11.97
CA VAL A 486 -7.00 1.09 -11.68
C VAL A 486 -5.90 1.91 -11.01
N HIS A 487 -5.21 1.30 -10.05
CA HIS A 487 -3.94 1.80 -9.56
C HIS A 487 -2.85 1.40 -10.57
N VAL A 488 -2.18 2.40 -11.14
CA VAL A 488 -1.05 2.25 -12.05
C VAL A 488 0.22 2.85 -11.46
N VAL A 489 1.37 2.39 -11.96
CA VAL A 489 2.68 3.02 -11.71
C VAL A 489 3.28 3.40 -13.06
N PHE A 490 3.53 4.69 -13.25
CA PHE A 490 4.27 5.19 -14.41
C PHE A 490 5.76 5.17 -14.06
N ASP A 491 6.54 4.36 -14.78
CA ASP A 491 7.99 4.35 -14.69
C ASP A 491 8.55 5.36 -15.67
N VAL A 492 9.08 6.44 -15.12
CA VAL A 492 9.54 7.61 -15.88
C VAL A 492 11.05 7.72 -15.76
N TRP A 493 11.73 7.78 -16.90
CA TRP A 493 13.14 8.08 -16.99
C TRP A 493 13.35 9.58 -17.16
N VAL A 494 14.28 10.13 -16.38
CA VAL A 494 14.79 11.50 -16.51
C VAL A 494 16.24 11.43 -16.96
N ASP A 495 16.54 12.03 -18.11
CA ASP A 495 17.88 11.98 -18.72
C ASP A 495 18.96 12.61 -17.82
N GLY A 496 20.13 11.97 -17.80
CA GLY A 496 21.35 12.58 -17.32
C GLY A 496 22.03 13.39 -18.43
N GLN A 497 23.12 14.08 -18.10
CA GLN A 497 24.02 14.66 -19.10
C GLN A 497 24.52 13.63 -20.13
N ARG A 498 24.71 12.37 -19.71
CA ARG A 498 25.15 11.28 -20.60
C ARG A 498 24.13 10.90 -21.68
N ASP A 499 22.86 11.23 -21.46
CA ASP A 499 21.74 10.84 -22.31
C ASP A 499 21.21 12.03 -23.13
N ALA A 500 21.77 13.23 -22.92
CA ALA A 500 21.26 14.45 -23.52
C ALA A 500 21.52 14.52 -25.04
N GLU A 501 20.51 14.96 -25.79
CA GLU A 501 20.64 15.17 -27.23
C GLU A 501 21.10 16.57 -27.55
N PHE A 502 21.96 16.70 -28.56
CA PHE A 502 22.39 18.00 -29.08
C PHE A 502 21.22 18.77 -29.68
N LEU A 503 21.11 20.04 -29.31
CA LEU A 503 20.25 21.02 -29.95
C LEU A 503 20.99 21.51 -31.20
N LEU A 504 20.57 21.00 -32.38
CA LEU A 504 21.13 21.38 -33.68
C LEU A 504 21.01 22.87 -33.98
#